data_AF-A0A369K3S5-F1
#
_entry.id   AF-A0A369K3S5-F1
#
_cell.length_a   1.000
_cell.length_b   1.000
_cell.length_c   1.000
_cell.angle_alpha   90.00
_cell.angle_beta   90.00
_cell.angle_gamma   90.00
#
_symmetry.space_group_name_H-M   'P 1'
#
loop_
_entity.id
_entity.type
_entity.pdbx_description
1 polymer ?
#
loop_
_entity_poly.entity_id
_entity_poly.type
_entity_poly.pdbx_seq_one_letter_code
_entity_poly.pdbx_strand_id
1 'polypeptide(L)'
;MLTDDFFLLDDSKGSHTRRNRLAHLPDADPRYALVEKRFKKGWKHPDKLLPPIHAIFKILLTRESLGTYQLYRARVAAMPWVKNNKYRGNEKLLFHGTNRCCLLAEDSGRTRLCELPECHLCRIVGNSFDIGKSVALLIREGHRSEAQISQIWNGNILDVMLINTEADDYVANNAKKSNYRVMLASRVVVGRASKQRLNATDLNEPPAGYHSVIGKPGQHLNYPETVVYSNDAIRPAFLIVYGFPSDKASTSIRSVISTLFKTPLAS
;
A
#
# COMPACT_ATOMS: atom_id res chain seq x y z
N MET A 1 4.38 13.20 15.23
CA MET A 1 2.93 12.97 14.99
C MET A 1 2.69 13.24 13.52
N LEU A 2 1.76 12.54 12.84
CA LEU A 2 1.35 13.00 11.50
C LEU A 2 0.66 14.33 11.72
N THR A 3 1.15 15.41 11.11
CA THR A 3 0.47 16.71 11.18
C THR A 3 -0.83 16.62 10.37
N ASP A 4 -1.78 17.52 10.62
CA ASP A 4 -3.02 17.59 9.83
C ASP A 4 -2.79 18.20 8.43
N ASP A 5 -1.53 18.43 8.06
CA ASP A 5 -1.13 19.00 6.79
C ASP A 5 -1.21 17.93 5.69
N PHE A 6 -2.29 17.98 4.92
CA PHE A 6 -2.38 17.31 3.64
C PHE A 6 -1.96 18.26 2.53
N PHE A 7 -1.41 17.70 1.45
CA PHE A 7 -1.03 18.49 0.30
C PHE A 7 -2.21 18.56 -0.65
N LEU A 8 -2.75 19.76 -0.87
CA LEU A 8 -3.87 19.96 -1.77
C LEU A 8 -3.37 20.17 -3.20
N LEU A 9 -4.16 19.66 -4.15
CA LEU A 9 -4.09 20.07 -5.54
C LEU A 9 -4.59 21.50 -5.69
N ASP A 10 -3.96 22.24 -6.59
CA ASP A 10 -4.44 23.53 -7.05
C ASP A 10 -5.51 23.31 -8.13
N ASP A 11 -6.77 23.25 -7.70
CA ASP A 11 -7.93 22.97 -8.56
C ASP A 11 -8.20 24.11 -9.58
N SER A 12 -7.55 25.27 -9.45
CA SER A 12 -7.71 26.41 -10.38
C SER A 12 -7.16 26.15 -11.80
N LYS A 13 -6.41 25.05 -11.99
CA LYS A 13 -5.68 24.75 -13.24
C LYS A 13 -6.31 23.70 -14.16
N GLY A 14 -7.58 23.34 -13.96
CA GLY A 14 -8.37 22.48 -14.88
C GLY A 14 -8.00 20.98 -14.90
N SER A 15 -8.62 20.21 -15.80
CA SER A 15 -8.56 18.72 -15.90
C SER A 15 -7.14 18.12 -15.98
N HIS A 16 -6.15 18.90 -16.43
CA HIS A 16 -4.73 18.52 -16.45
C HIS A 16 -4.13 18.20 -15.07
N THR A 17 -4.82 18.56 -13.97
CA THR A 17 -4.41 18.35 -12.58
C THR A 17 -4.45 16.89 -12.12
N ARG A 18 -5.37 16.05 -12.63
CA ARG A 18 -5.53 14.66 -12.12
C ARG A 18 -4.33 13.77 -12.40
N ARG A 19 -3.52 14.08 -13.41
CA ARG A 19 -2.29 13.35 -13.75
C ARG A 19 -1.03 13.90 -13.07
N ASN A 20 -1.10 15.11 -12.54
CA ASN A 20 0.02 15.79 -11.92
C ASN A 20 -0.21 15.80 -10.40
N ARG A 21 -0.11 14.61 -9.82
CA ARG A 21 -0.40 14.35 -8.40
C ARG A 21 0.85 14.28 -7.54
N LEU A 22 2.03 14.27 -8.14
CA LEU A 22 3.30 14.14 -7.44
C LEU A 22 4.03 15.47 -7.42
N ALA A 23 4.51 15.84 -6.24
CA ALA A 23 5.50 16.88 -6.09
C ALA A 23 6.63 16.35 -5.21
N HIS A 24 7.86 16.73 -5.51
CA HIS A 24 9.02 16.28 -4.74
C HIS A 24 8.88 16.74 -3.27
N LEU A 25 9.24 15.87 -2.33
CA LEU A 25 9.37 16.19 -0.91
C LEU A 25 10.86 16.42 -0.62
N PRO A 26 11.30 17.68 -0.40
CA PRO A 26 12.70 17.96 -0.12
C PRO A 26 13.17 17.28 1.18
N ASP A 27 14.44 16.88 1.22
CA ASP A 27 15.03 16.19 2.38
C ASP A 27 14.99 17.03 3.67
N ALA A 28 15.04 18.36 3.53
CA ALA A 28 14.90 19.31 4.64
C ALA A 28 13.49 19.37 5.24
N ASP A 29 12.47 18.82 4.57
CA ASP A 29 11.10 18.76 5.11
C ASP A 29 11.04 17.73 6.25
N PRO A 30 10.54 18.08 7.45
CA PRO A 30 10.45 17.14 8.58
C PRO A 30 9.65 15.87 8.27
N ARG A 31 8.73 15.92 7.30
CA ARG A 31 7.96 14.76 6.84
C ARG A 31 8.82 13.75 6.10
N TYR A 32 9.90 14.18 5.43
CA TYR A 32 10.86 13.27 4.81
C TYR A 32 11.44 12.33 5.86
N ALA A 33 12.07 12.90 6.91
CA ALA A 33 12.64 12.14 8.01
C ALA A 33 11.61 11.26 8.73
N LEU A 34 10.36 11.73 8.84
CA LEU A 34 9.26 10.91 9.37
C LEU A 34 8.98 9.69 8.50
N VAL A 35 8.79 9.87 7.19
CA VAL A 35 8.49 8.78 6.25
C VAL A 35 9.66 7.80 6.18
N GLU A 36 10.89 8.31 6.08
CA GLU A 36 12.11 7.50 6.07
C GLU A 36 12.22 6.65 7.35
N LYS A 37 12.07 7.26 8.54
CA LYS A 37 12.11 6.53 9.81
C LYS A 37 11.05 5.44 9.88
N ARG A 38 9.85 5.69 9.33
CA ARG A 38 8.76 4.70 9.28
C ARG A 38 9.06 3.57 8.31
N PHE A 39 9.65 3.89 7.16
CA PHE A 39 10.08 2.92 6.16
C PHE A 39 11.13 1.97 6.77
N LYS A 40 12.22 2.53 7.33
CA LYS A 40 13.29 1.76 7.97
C LYS A 40 12.78 0.88 9.12
N LYS A 41 11.89 1.41 9.97
CA LYS A 41 11.27 0.65 11.07
C LYS A 41 10.27 -0.41 10.58
N GLY A 42 9.63 -0.16 9.44
CA GLY A 42 8.66 -1.05 8.81
C GLY A 42 9.32 -2.19 8.06
N TRP A 43 10.58 -2.04 7.64
CA TRP A 43 11.35 -3.08 6.97
C TRP A 43 11.68 -4.22 7.93
N LYS A 44 10.98 -5.34 7.78
CA LYS A 44 11.12 -6.51 8.67
C LYS A 44 11.52 -7.79 7.94
N HIS A 45 11.85 -7.71 6.66
CA HIS A 45 12.29 -8.87 5.89
C HIS A 45 13.64 -9.37 6.40
N PRO A 46 13.73 -10.58 6.98
CA PRO A 46 15.00 -11.11 7.49
C PRO A 46 15.99 -11.37 6.36
N ASP A 47 15.49 -11.74 5.17
CA ASP A 47 16.30 -12.16 4.04
C ASP A 47 16.60 -11.03 3.03
N LYS A 48 16.17 -9.79 3.30
CA LYS A 48 16.38 -8.66 2.40
C LYS A 48 17.12 -7.52 3.09
N LEU A 49 18.19 -7.04 2.47
CA LEU A 49 18.86 -5.81 2.88
C LEU A 49 17.88 -4.63 2.86
N LEU A 50 18.00 -3.75 3.85
CA LEU A 50 17.26 -2.48 3.88
C LEU A 50 17.73 -1.61 2.71
N PRO A 51 16.86 -1.32 1.72
CA PRO A 51 17.26 -0.55 0.55
C PRO A 51 17.37 0.94 0.86
N PRO A 52 18.25 1.68 0.16
CA PRO A 52 18.30 3.13 0.25
C PRO A 52 17.03 3.75 -0.36
N ILE A 53 16.59 4.86 0.22
CA ILE A 53 15.55 5.72 -0.36
C ILE A 53 16.24 6.71 -1.29
N HIS A 54 15.76 6.82 -2.52
CA HIS A 54 16.27 7.76 -3.53
C HIS A 54 15.47 9.06 -3.58
N ALA A 55 14.16 8.96 -3.42
CA ALA A 55 13.28 10.12 -3.43
C ALA A 55 11.99 9.83 -2.69
N ILE A 56 11.36 10.88 -2.17
CA ILE A 56 10.00 10.84 -1.66
C ILE A 56 9.21 11.92 -2.38
N PHE A 57 8.03 11.56 -2.88
CA PHE A 57 7.09 12.51 -3.44
C PHE A 57 5.88 12.63 -2.51
N LYS A 58 5.43 13.85 -2.28
CA LYS A 58 4.10 14.10 -1.72
C LYS A 58 3.04 13.85 -2.78
N ILE A 59 1.95 13.21 -2.37
CA ILE A 59 0.78 13.00 -3.21
C ILE A 59 -0.22 14.10 -2.91
N LEU A 60 -0.52 14.91 -3.91
CA LEU A 60 -1.48 16.00 -3.85
C LEU A 60 -2.89 15.41 -3.90
N LEU A 61 -3.81 15.84 -3.04
CA LEU A 61 -5.20 15.40 -2.97
C LEU A 61 -6.15 16.49 -3.45
N THR A 62 -7.28 16.11 -4.05
CA THR A 62 -8.37 17.06 -4.29
C THR A 62 -9.04 17.42 -2.96
N ARG A 63 -9.65 18.61 -2.88
CA ARG A 63 -10.40 19.03 -1.69
C ARG A 63 -11.52 18.05 -1.36
N GLU A 64 -12.24 17.57 -2.37
CA GLU A 64 -13.30 16.57 -2.24
C GLU A 64 -12.78 15.28 -1.60
N SER A 65 -11.71 14.71 -2.16
CA SER A 65 -11.10 13.47 -1.66
C SER A 65 -10.61 13.62 -0.22
N LEU A 66 -9.99 14.77 0.09
CA LEU A 66 -9.54 15.04 1.45
C LEU A 66 -10.73 15.23 2.42
N GLY A 67 -11.78 15.91 1.98
CA GLY A 67 -12.96 16.21 2.80
C GLY A 67 -13.64 14.95 3.31
N THR A 68 -13.90 13.97 2.45
CA THR A 68 -14.55 12.72 2.87
C THR A 68 -13.68 11.92 3.84
N TYR A 69 -12.35 11.91 3.64
CA TYR A 69 -11.40 11.31 4.58
C TYR A 69 -11.41 12.00 5.95
N GLN A 70 -11.38 13.33 5.97
CA GLN A 70 -11.39 14.10 7.21
C GLN A 70 -12.70 13.90 7.99
N LEU A 71 -13.84 13.86 7.29
CA LEU A 71 -15.15 13.56 7.89
C LEU A 71 -15.18 12.15 8.48
N TYR A 72 -14.69 11.14 7.76
CA TYR A 72 -14.59 9.77 8.27
C TYR A 72 -13.70 9.73 9.52
N ARG A 73 -12.50 10.32 9.46
CA ARG A 73 -11.56 10.39 10.59
C ARG A 73 -12.17 11.07 11.80
N ALA A 74 -12.88 12.18 11.62
CA ALA A 74 -13.56 12.90 12.69
C ALA A 74 -14.65 12.05 13.35
N ARG A 75 -15.46 11.35 12.54
CA ARG A 75 -16.49 10.43 13.03
C ARG A 75 -15.90 9.30 13.87
N VAL A 76 -14.84 8.66 13.39
CA VAL A 76 -14.14 7.59 14.13
C VAL A 76 -13.50 8.13 15.41
N ALA A 77 -12.88 9.32 15.36
CA ALA A 77 -12.27 9.96 16.52
C ALA A 77 -13.28 10.35 17.61
N ALA A 78 -14.53 10.65 17.22
CA ALA A 78 -15.60 10.99 18.13
C ALA A 78 -16.19 9.77 18.88
N MET A 79 -15.81 8.53 18.54
CA MET A 79 -16.31 7.34 19.22
C MET A 79 -15.70 7.19 20.62
N PRO A 80 -16.49 6.90 21.68
CA PRO A 80 -16.00 6.86 23.08
C PRO A 80 -14.76 5.99 23.29
N TRP A 81 -14.70 4.84 22.65
CA TRP A 81 -13.59 3.89 22.76
C TRP A 81 -12.35 4.27 21.93
N VAL A 82 -12.43 5.31 21.09
CA VAL A 82 -11.31 5.88 20.31
C VAL A 82 -10.84 7.22 20.90
N LYS A 83 -11.69 7.97 21.60
CA LYS A 83 -11.39 9.30 22.16
C LYS A 83 -10.13 9.35 23.03
N ASN A 84 -9.77 8.25 23.70
CA ASN A 84 -8.57 8.17 24.55
C ASN A 84 -7.27 7.89 23.78
N ASN A 85 -7.31 7.82 22.44
CA ASN A 85 -6.12 7.63 21.63
C ASN A 85 -5.46 8.99 21.33
N LYS A 86 -4.15 9.10 21.60
CA LYS A 86 -3.32 10.27 21.28
C LYS A 86 -3.37 10.68 19.79
N TYR A 87 -3.80 9.78 18.91
CA TYR A 87 -3.96 10.03 17.47
C TYR A 87 -5.45 10.04 17.09
N ARG A 88 -5.92 11.15 16.49
CA ARG A 88 -7.31 11.33 16.00
C ARG A 88 -7.72 10.14 15.14
N GLY A 89 -8.68 9.32 15.61
CA GLY A 89 -9.18 8.17 14.86
C GLY A 89 -8.20 6.97 14.79
N ASN A 90 -7.18 6.92 15.66
CA ASN A 90 -6.08 5.94 15.58
C ASN A 90 -5.39 5.94 14.20
N GLU A 91 -5.18 7.12 13.63
CA GLU A 91 -4.57 7.26 12.32
C GLU A 91 -3.12 6.76 12.30
N LYS A 92 -2.77 5.96 11.28
CA LYS A 92 -1.43 5.42 11.07
C LYS A 92 -0.93 5.71 9.67
N LEU A 93 0.40 5.82 9.54
CA LEU A 93 1.07 5.76 8.24
C LEU A 93 1.44 4.30 7.99
N LEU A 94 0.86 3.70 6.97
CA LEU A 94 1.05 2.29 6.61
C LEU A 94 1.47 2.20 5.13
N PHE A 95 2.20 1.14 4.75
CA PHE A 95 2.78 0.98 3.41
C PHE A 95 1.96 0.03 2.53
N HIS A 96 1.80 0.39 1.26
CA HIS A 96 1.11 -0.41 0.26
C HIS A 96 1.97 -0.56 -1.00
N GLY A 97 2.29 -1.81 -1.32
CA GLY A 97 2.91 -2.18 -2.59
C GLY A 97 1.85 -2.58 -3.60
N THR A 98 2.12 -2.27 -4.85
CA THR A 98 1.26 -2.62 -5.97
C THR A 98 2.06 -2.62 -7.25
N ASN A 99 1.43 -2.97 -8.37
CA ASN A 99 2.14 -2.98 -9.64
C ASN A 99 2.32 -1.57 -10.24
N ARG A 100 3.44 -1.42 -10.95
CA ARG A 100 3.78 -0.25 -11.76
C ARG A 100 4.10 -0.69 -13.18
N CYS A 101 3.25 -0.29 -14.14
CA CYS A 101 3.42 -0.60 -15.56
C CYS A 101 4.08 0.55 -16.36
N CYS A 102 4.67 1.53 -15.68
CA CYS A 102 5.30 2.70 -16.31
C CYS A 102 6.58 3.10 -15.58
N LEU A 103 7.20 4.21 -15.99
CA LEU A 103 8.44 4.74 -15.40
C LEU A 103 8.18 5.94 -14.47
N LEU A 104 7.01 5.97 -13.82
CA LEU A 104 6.66 7.01 -12.85
C LEU A 104 7.69 7.02 -11.71
N ALA A 105 8.23 8.20 -11.41
CA ALA A 105 9.24 8.45 -10.38
C ALA A 105 10.58 7.72 -10.60
N GLU A 106 10.88 7.30 -11.82
CA GLU A 106 12.18 6.72 -12.18
C GLU A 106 13.32 7.77 -12.15
N ASP A 107 12.96 9.03 -12.34
CA ASP A 107 13.80 10.21 -12.21
C ASP A 107 12.95 11.38 -11.68
N SER A 108 13.59 12.50 -11.34
CA SER A 108 12.92 13.66 -10.77
C SER A 108 11.90 14.34 -11.70
N GLY A 109 12.00 14.12 -13.01
CA GLY A 109 11.12 14.71 -14.03
C GLY A 109 9.86 13.89 -14.32
N ARG A 110 9.91 12.57 -14.11
CA ARG A 110 8.79 11.65 -14.43
C ARG A 110 7.74 11.60 -13.34
N THR A 111 6.97 12.68 -13.18
CA THR A 111 5.93 12.82 -12.14
C THR A 111 4.50 12.69 -12.66
N ARG A 112 4.33 12.63 -13.99
CA ARG A 112 3.02 12.53 -14.65
C ARG A 112 2.51 11.09 -14.66
N LEU A 113 1.31 10.87 -14.13
CA LEU A 113 0.66 9.57 -14.12
C LEU A 113 0.37 9.08 -15.55
N CYS A 114 0.58 7.79 -15.81
CA CYS A 114 0.14 7.16 -17.05
C CYS A 114 -1.38 6.91 -17.03
N GLU A 115 -1.94 6.49 -18.17
CA GLU A 115 -3.38 6.21 -18.32
C GLU A 115 -3.70 4.72 -18.41
N LEU A 116 -2.69 3.84 -18.33
CA LEU A 116 -2.86 2.39 -18.33
C LEU A 116 -3.77 1.94 -17.16
N PRO A 117 -4.90 1.26 -17.46
CA PRO A 117 -5.79 0.70 -16.42
C PRO A 117 -5.07 -0.29 -15.50
N GLU A 118 -4.12 -1.04 -16.05
CA GLU A 118 -3.35 -2.09 -15.39
C GLU A 118 -2.25 -1.51 -14.49
N CYS A 119 -1.96 -0.21 -14.56
CA CYS A 119 -1.00 0.43 -13.68
C CYS A 119 -1.68 0.86 -12.38
N HIS A 120 -1.87 -0.06 -11.44
CA HIS A 120 -2.62 0.20 -10.21
C HIS A 120 -1.99 1.30 -9.36
N LEU A 121 -0.66 1.43 -9.37
CA LEU A 121 0.02 2.57 -8.75
C LEU A 121 -0.52 3.91 -9.27
N CYS A 122 -0.58 4.09 -10.59
CA CYS A 122 -1.11 5.33 -11.19
C CYS A 122 -2.61 5.48 -10.94
N ARG A 123 -3.39 4.39 -10.93
CA ARG A 123 -4.82 4.44 -10.61
C ARG A 123 -5.04 4.93 -9.18
N ILE A 124 -4.29 4.38 -8.21
CA ILE A 124 -4.39 4.77 -6.80
C ILE A 124 -3.93 6.21 -6.58
N VAL A 125 -2.80 6.61 -7.16
CA VAL A 125 -2.30 8.00 -7.00
C VAL A 125 -3.27 9.00 -7.66
N GLY A 126 -3.88 8.64 -8.80
CA GLY A 126 -4.80 9.50 -9.54
C GLY A 126 -6.21 9.57 -8.95
N ASN A 127 -6.74 8.44 -8.48
CA ASN A 127 -8.16 8.32 -8.10
C ASN A 127 -8.37 7.96 -6.62
N SER A 128 -7.30 7.88 -5.83
CA SER A 128 -7.29 7.26 -4.49
C SER A 128 -7.52 5.75 -4.54
N PHE A 129 -7.48 5.12 -3.37
CA PHE A 129 -7.87 3.73 -3.20
C PHE A 129 -9.34 3.54 -3.53
N ASP A 130 -9.61 2.43 -4.20
CA ASP A 130 -10.94 1.96 -4.49
C ASP A 130 -11.03 0.52 -3.99
N ILE A 131 -11.63 0.40 -2.82
CA ILE A 131 -11.85 -0.83 -2.08
C ILE A 131 -12.47 -1.83 -3.04
N GLY A 132 -13.46 -1.45 -3.88
CA GLY A 132 -14.16 -2.30 -4.87
C GLY A 132 -13.28 -2.97 -5.93
N LYS A 133 -12.04 -2.53 -6.10
CA LYS A 133 -11.07 -3.07 -7.07
C LYS A 133 -10.01 -3.98 -6.43
N SER A 134 -10.01 -4.11 -5.11
CA SER A 134 -8.91 -4.75 -4.36
C SER A 134 -8.99 -6.29 -4.36
N VAL A 135 -10.19 -6.86 -4.55
CA VAL A 135 -10.42 -8.33 -4.60
C VAL A 135 -9.93 -8.97 -5.91
N ALA A 136 -9.96 -8.24 -7.03
CA ALA A 136 -9.54 -8.77 -8.34
C ALA A 136 -8.05 -9.19 -8.40
N LEU A 137 -7.24 -8.66 -7.49
CA LEU A 137 -5.80 -8.94 -7.40
C LEU A 137 -5.48 -10.25 -6.67
N LEU A 138 -6.16 -10.54 -5.54
CA LEU A 138 -6.00 -11.80 -4.81
C LEU A 138 -6.44 -13.02 -5.64
N ILE A 139 -7.38 -12.81 -6.57
CA ILE A 139 -7.88 -13.81 -7.53
C ILE A 139 -6.83 -14.14 -8.60
N ARG A 140 -6.14 -13.13 -9.13
CA ARG A 140 -5.16 -13.29 -10.22
C ARG A 140 -3.86 -13.94 -9.79
N GLU A 141 -3.51 -13.82 -8.51
CA GLU A 141 -2.27 -14.39 -7.95
C GLU A 141 -2.43 -15.84 -7.44
N GLY A 142 -3.58 -16.48 -7.71
CA GLY A 142 -3.76 -17.93 -7.55
C GLY A 142 -4.11 -18.40 -6.13
N HIS A 143 -4.57 -17.50 -5.26
CA HIS A 143 -4.87 -17.83 -3.86
C HIS A 143 -6.26 -18.47 -3.63
N ARG A 144 -7.21 -18.41 -4.58
CA ARG A 144 -8.58 -18.99 -4.50
C ARG A 144 -9.10 -19.39 -5.89
N SER A 145 -9.97 -20.41 -5.99
CA SER A 145 -10.65 -20.76 -7.25
C SER A 145 -11.96 -19.98 -7.45
N GLU A 146 -12.35 -19.77 -8.71
CA GLU A 146 -13.57 -19.04 -9.11
C GLU A 146 -14.85 -19.65 -8.51
N ALA A 147 -14.89 -20.98 -8.32
CA ALA A 147 -16.01 -21.68 -7.72
C ALA A 147 -16.18 -21.43 -6.21
N GLN A 148 -15.08 -21.22 -5.47
CA GLN A 148 -15.12 -20.89 -4.04
C GLN A 148 -15.65 -19.47 -3.78
N ILE A 149 -15.60 -18.61 -4.80
CA ILE A 149 -16.06 -17.21 -4.72
C ILE A 149 -17.58 -17.14 -4.87
N SER A 150 -18.15 -17.91 -5.80
CA SER A 150 -19.60 -17.90 -6.09
C SER A 150 -20.45 -18.42 -4.92
N GLN A 151 -19.90 -19.31 -4.08
CA GLN A 151 -20.60 -19.86 -2.90
C GLN A 151 -20.52 -18.99 -1.64
N ILE A 152 -19.49 -18.15 -1.49
CA ILE A 152 -19.28 -17.35 -0.26
C ILE A 152 -19.92 -15.96 -0.40
N TRP A 153 -20.01 -15.42 -1.62
CA TRP A 153 -20.41 -14.03 -1.85
C TRP A 153 -21.55 -13.90 -2.85
N ASN A 154 -22.78 -14.01 -2.34
CA ASN A 154 -24.05 -13.71 -3.02
C ASN A 154 -24.11 -12.26 -3.59
N GLY A 155 -23.33 -11.97 -4.63
CA GLY A 155 -23.43 -10.76 -5.44
C GLY A 155 -22.89 -9.45 -4.86
N ASN A 156 -22.35 -9.43 -3.63
CA ASN A 156 -21.80 -8.21 -3.01
C ASN A 156 -20.30 -8.36 -2.76
N ILE A 157 -19.50 -7.78 -3.65
CA ILE A 157 -18.03 -7.76 -3.61
C ILE A 157 -17.59 -6.60 -2.72
N LEU A 158 -17.04 -6.88 -1.53
CA LEU A 158 -16.37 -5.90 -0.66
C LEU A 158 -15.28 -6.62 0.17
N ASP A 159 -14.07 -6.16 0.48
CA ASP A 159 -12.97 -5.48 -0.23
C ASP A 159 -11.78 -5.40 0.77
N VAL A 160 -10.59 -5.89 0.40
CA VAL A 160 -9.44 -6.00 1.32
C VAL A 160 -8.28 -5.15 0.82
N MET A 161 -7.92 -4.09 1.55
CA MET A 161 -6.66 -3.40 1.33
C MET A 161 -5.62 -3.86 2.35
N LEU A 162 -4.59 -4.56 1.87
CA LEU A 162 -3.44 -4.97 2.70
C LEU A 162 -2.45 -3.81 2.81
N ILE A 163 -2.14 -3.46 4.06
CA ILE A 163 -1.19 -2.40 4.39
C ILE A 163 -0.28 -2.94 5.49
N ASN A 164 0.95 -3.31 5.13
CA ASN A 164 1.80 -4.12 6.00
C ASN A 164 3.29 -3.72 5.92
N THR A 165 4.10 -4.39 6.73
CA THR A 165 5.57 -4.28 6.82
C THR A 165 6.31 -4.99 5.68
N GLU A 166 5.58 -5.68 4.81
CA GLU A 166 6.05 -6.40 3.63
C GLU A 166 5.43 -5.85 2.34
N ALA A 167 5.04 -4.58 2.33
CA ALA A 167 4.50 -3.92 1.15
C ALA A 167 5.41 -4.14 -0.07
N ASP A 168 6.71 -4.25 0.20
CA ASP A 168 7.73 -4.63 -0.76
C ASP A 168 7.46 -5.94 -1.52
N ASP A 169 6.89 -6.99 -0.93
CA ASP A 169 6.57 -8.25 -1.63
C ASP A 169 5.50 -8.06 -2.71
N TYR A 170 4.61 -7.09 -2.53
CA TYR A 170 3.56 -6.73 -3.48
C TYR A 170 4.01 -5.70 -4.52
N VAL A 171 5.26 -5.21 -4.45
CA VAL A 171 5.80 -4.25 -5.44
C VAL A 171 6.27 -5.00 -6.68
N ALA A 172 5.50 -4.85 -7.76
CA ALA A 172 5.81 -5.41 -9.08
C ALA A 172 6.12 -4.31 -10.11
N ASN A 173 7.33 -4.33 -10.67
CA ASN A 173 7.75 -3.39 -11.71
C ASN A 173 7.61 -4.06 -13.09
N ASN A 174 6.51 -3.77 -13.78
CA ASN A 174 6.19 -4.41 -15.05
C ASN A 174 6.78 -3.68 -16.27
N ALA A 175 7.37 -2.50 -16.05
CA ALA A 175 8.09 -1.77 -17.11
C ALA A 175 9.54 -2.25 -17.23
N LYS A 176 9.95 -2.72 -18.42
CA LYS A 176 11.29 -3.31 -18.68
C LYS A 176 12.50 -2.44 -18.31
N LYS A 177 12.33 -1.12 -18.18
CA LYS A 177 13.41 -0.14 -17.88
C LYS A 177 13.32 0.44 -16.47
N SER A 178 12.52 -0.17 -15.60
CA SER A 178 12.42 0.22 -14.19
C SER A 178 13.65 -0.27 -13.42
N ASN A 179 14.48 0.66 -12.95
CA ASN A 179 15.62 0.40 -12.07
C ASN A 179 15.25 0.53 -10.59
N TYR A 180 14.26 1.39 -10.26
CA TYR A 180 13.83 1.60 -8.88
C TYR A 180 12.52 0.90 -8.54
N ARG A 181 12.35 0.59 -7.27
CA ARG A 181 11.09 0.15 -6.68
C ARG A 181 10.34 1.36 -6.14
N VAL A 182 9.02 1.24 -6.12
CA VAL A 182 8.15 2.31 -5.63
C VAL A 182 7.01 1.72 -4.82
N MET A 183 6.74 2.35 -3.68
CA MET A 183 5.63 1.99 -2.82
C MET A 183 4.91 3.22 -2.29
N LEU A 184 3.66 3.05 -1.89
CA LEU A 184 2.86 4.10 -1.30
C LEU A 184 2.99 4.07 0.22
N ALA A 185 3.14 5.24 0.83
CA ALA A 185 2.88 5.43 2.25
C ALA A 185 1.56 6.18 2.40
N SER A 186 0.58 5.52 3.02
CA SER A 186 -0.80 5.96 3.08
C SER A 186 -1.21 6.30 4.51
N ARG A 187 -2.04 7.33 4.66
CA ARG A 187 -2.67 7.70 5.93
C ARG A 187 -3.95 6.90 6.09
N VAL A 188 -4.03 6.10 7.14
CA VAL A 188 -5.07 5.10 7.37
C VAL A 188 -5.73 5.33 8.72
N VAL A 189 -7.04 5.55 8.72
CA VAL A 189 -7.87 5.62 9.93
C VAL A 189 -8.16 4.20 10.39
N VAL A 190 -7.35 3.70 11.31
CA VAL A 190 -7.49 2.32 11.84
C VAL A 190 -8.65 2.22 12.83
N GLY A 191 -9.00 3.30 13.52
CA GLY A 191 -10.02 3.30 14.56
C GLY A 191 -9.79 2.22 15.61
N ARG A 192 -10.88 1.56 16.02
CA ARG A 192 -10.83 0.34 16.84
C ARG A 192 -10.60 -0.86 15.93
N ALA A 193 -9.45 -1.50 16.06
CA ALA A 193 -9.07 -2.66 15.23
C ALA A 193 -9.46 -3.98 15.90
N SER A 194 -10.12 -4.86 15.15
CA SER A 194 -10.37 -6.24 15.58
C SER A 194 -9.14 -7.08 15.27
N LYS A 195 -8.53 -7.67 16.29
CA LYS A 195 -7.31 -8.47 16.14
C LYS A 195 -7.68 -9.92 15.87
N GLN A 196 -7.50 -10.37 14.64
CA GLN A 196 -7.80 -11.75 14.23
C GLN A 196 -6.53 -12.59 14.27
N ARG A 197 -6.62 -13.82 14.80
CA ARG A 197 -5.51 -14.80 14.82
C ARG A 197 -5.53 -15.73 13.61
N LEU A 198 -6.71 -15.93 13.03
CA LEU A 198 -6.93 -16.74 11.84
C LEU A 198 -7.32 -15.82 10.67
N ASN A 199 -7.11 -16.29 9.45
CA ASN A 199 -7.53 -15.59 8.25
C ASN A 199 -9.05 -15.39 8.29
N ALA A 200 -9.48 -14.14 8.40
CA ALA A 200 -10.90 -13.78 8.40
C ALA A 200 -11.32 -13.38 6.97
N THR A 201 -11.21 -14.32 6.03
CA THR A 201 -11.42 -14.07 4.59
C THR A 201 -12.88 -13.79 4.23
N ASP A 202 -13.80 -14.07 5.14
CA ASP A 202 -15.23 -14.04 4.86
C ASP A 202 -15.90 -12.78 5.46
N LEU A 203 -15.08 -11.86 5.99
CA LEU A 203 -15.56 -10.57 6.50
C LEU A 203 -15.67 -9.56 5.36
N ASN A 204 -16.90 -9.17 5.05
CA ASN A 204 -17.20 -8.09 4.09
C ASN A 204 -17.32 -6.71 4.76
N GLU A 205 -17.29 -6.67 6.09
CA GLU A 205 -17.31 -5.48 6.92
C GLU A 205 -16.50 -5.72 8.21
N PRO A 206 -16.05 -4.68 8.92
CA PRO A 206 -15.39 -4.91 10.19
C PRO A 206 -16.40 -5.47 11.21
N PRO A 207 -15.98 -6.34 12.14
CA PRO A 207 -16.88 -6.85 13.18
C PRO A 207 -17.57 -5.71 13.94
N ALA A 208 -18.77 -5.95 14.45
CA ALA A 208 -19.56 -4.94 15.16
C ALA A 208 -18.73 -4.18 16.22
N GLY A 209 -18.74 -2.85 16.13
CA GLY A 209 -17.97 -1.96 17.01
C GLY A 209 -16.51 -1.74 16.61
N TYR A 210 -16.03 -2.34 15.53
CA TYR A 210 -14.69 -2.16 14.97
C TYR A 210 -14.73 -1.38 13.65
N HIS A 211 -13.56 -0.88 13.24
CA HIS A 211 -13.39 -0.04 12.04
C HIS A 211 -12.42 -0.68 11.04
N SER A 212 -11.56 -1.56 11.54
CA SER A 212 -10.54 -2.25 10.78
C SER A 212 -10.34 -3.65 11.35
N VAL A 213 -9.72 -4.52 10.56
CA VAL A 213 -9.20 -5.81 11.02
C VAL A 213 -7.68 -5.75 11.00
N ILE A 214 -7.04 -6.34 12.01
CA ILE A 214 -5.60 -6.58 12.01
C ILE A 214 -5.38 -8.09 12.07
N GLY A 215 -4.88 -8.67 10.98
CA GLY A 215 -4.39 -10.05 10.97
C GLY A 215 -3.12 -10.14 11.82
N LYS A 216 -3.04 -11.12 12.70
CA LYS A 216 -1.82 -11.42 13.46
C LYS A 216 -0.99 -12.46 12.71
N PRO A 217 0.34 -12.37 12.77
CA PRO A 217 1.23 -13.41 12.25
C PRO A 217 0.88 -14.79 12.82
N GLY A 218 0.94 -15.83 11.99
CA GLY A 218 0.51 -17.20 12.30
C GLY A 218 0.79 -18.15 11.11
N GLN A 219 0.05 -19.25 10.96
CA GLN A 219 0.27 -20.23 9.88
C GLN A 219 0.17 -19.66 8.45
N HIS A 220 -0.54 -18.54 8.26
CA HIS A 220 -0.83 -17.98 6.92
C HIS A 220 -0.38 -16.53 6.74
N LEU A 221 0.16 -15.89 7.79
CA LEU A 221 0.61 -14.50 7.75
C LEU A 221 1.99 -14.42 8.39
N ASN A 222 2.97 -13.91 7.64
CA ASN A 222 4.30 -13.68 8.18
C ASN A 222 4.34 -12.39 9.05
N TYR A 223 3.45 -11.42 8.79
CA TYR A 223 3.45 -10.11 9.45
C TYR A 223 2.03 -9.55 9.71
N PRO A 224 1.88 -8.55 10.60
CA PRO A 224 0.58 -7.95 10.85
C PRO A 224 0.08 -7.16 9.64
N GLU A 225 -1.13 -7.46 9.19
CA GLU A 225 -1.78 -6.76 8.08
C GLU A 225 -3.00 -6.01 8.59
N THR A 226 -3.18 -4.76 8.14
CA THR A 226 -4.37 -3.97 8.48
C THR A 226 -5.29 -3.90 7.29
N VAL A 227 -6.56 -4.26 7.49
CA VAL A 227 -7.63 -4.19 6.50
C VAL A 227 -8.63 -3.13 6.93
N VAL A 228 -8.98 -2.23 6.00
CA VAL A 228 -10.05 -1.24 6.16
C VAL A 228 -11.13 -1.50 5.12
N TYR A 229 -12.37 -1.12 5.45
CA TYR A 229 -13.57 -1.47 4.68
C TYR A 229 -14.32 -0.24 4.15
N SER A 230 -13.67 0.92 4.12
CA SER A 230 -14.25 2.16 3.62
C SER A 230 -13.22 2.95 2.83
N ASN A 231 -13.57 3.40 1.63
CA ASN A 231 -12.69 4.21 0.79
C ASN A 231 -12.21 5.44 1.56
N ASP A 232 -13.05 6.01 2.44
CA ASP A 232 -12.73 7.18 3.23
C ASP A 232 -11.84 6.91 4.45
N ALA A 233 -11.54 5.64 4.74
CA ALA A 233 -10.61 5.29 5.79
C ALA A 233 -9.13 5.46 5.37
N ILE A 234 -8.84 5.71 4.09
CA ILE A 234 -7.46 5.75 3.61
C ILE A 234 -7.20 6.79 2.51
N ARG A 235 -6.05 7.48 2.59
CA ARG A 235 -5.53 8.29 1.48
C ARG A 235 -4.06 8.01 1.19
N PRO A 236 -3.65 7.91 -0.08
CA PRO A 236 -2.24 7.86 -0.43
C PRO A 236 -1.63 9.23 -0.10
N ALA A 237 -0.54 9.26 0.66
CA ALA A 237 0.06 10.51 1.14
C ALA A 237 1.45 10.75 0.56
N PHE A 238 2.24 9.69 0.41
CA PHE A 238 3.57 9.76 -0.16
C PHE A 238 3.82 8.59 -1.12
N LEU A 239 4.67 8.84 -2.12
CA LEU A 239 5.27 7.82 -2.97
C LEU A 239 6.77 7.75 -2.62
N ILE A 240 7.26 6.58 -2.25
CA ILE A 240 8.66 6.35 -1.87
C ILE A 240 9.34 5.63 -3.02
N VAL A 241 10.42 6.21 -3.54
CA VAL A 241 11.32 5.59 -4.52
C VAL A 241 12.51 5.02 -3.78
N TYR A 242 12.78 3.74 -3.95
CA TYR A 242 13.81 3.03 -3.19
C TYR A 242 14.38 1.87 -4.01
N GLY A 243 15.49 1.32 -3.53
CA GLY A 243 16.11 0.14 -4.12
C GLY A 243 17.61 0.34 -4.29
N PHE A 244 18.33 -0.76 -4.48
CA PHE A 244 19.71 -0.68 -4.88
C PHE A 244 19.76 -0.34 -6.37
N PRO A 245 20.62 0.59 -6.81
CA PRO A 245 20.91 0.74 -8.23
C PRO A 245 21.19 -0.65 -8.79
N SER A 246 20.50 -1.02 -9.86
CA SER A 246 20.82 -2.27 -10.53
C SER A 246 22.23 -2.13 -11.08
N ASP A 247 23.20 -2.75 -10.41
CA ASP A 247 24.32 -3.31 -11.15
C ASP A 247 23.66 -4.23 -12.17
N LYS A 248 23.73 -3.88 -13.46
CA LYS A 248 23.27 -4.73 -14.55
C LYS A 248 24.19 -5.95 -14.72
N ALA A 249 24.45 -6.64 -13.61
CA ALA A 249 25.29 -7.81 -13.44
C ALA A 249 24.88 -8.58 -12.17
N SER A 250 23.59 -8.83 -11.97
CA SER A 250 23.14 -9.93 -11.10
C SER A 250 22.13 -10.76 -11.87
N THR A 251 22.61 -11.38 -12.94
CA THR A 251 21.98 -12.54 -13.54
C THR A 251 21.88 -13.62 -12.46
N SER A 252 20.64 -13.99 -12.10
CA SER A 252 20.22 -15.24 -11.46
C SER A 252 21.33 -16.09 -10.79
N ILE A 253 21.56 -15.89 -9.48
CA ILE A 253 22.23 -16.93 -8.65
C ILE A 253 21.21 -17.97 -8.14
N ARG A 254 19.89 -17.75 -8.34
CA ARG A 254 18.86 -18.70 -7.91
C ARG A 254 18.66 -19.92 -8.82
N SER A 255 19.40 -20.07 -9.92
CA SER A 255 19.31 -21.25 -10.80
C SER A 255 20.53 -22.20 -10.77
N VAL A 256 21.43 -22.11 -9.78
CA VAL A 256 22.63 -22.97 -9.73
C VAL A 256 22.73 -23.89 -8.50
N ILE A 257 21.79 -23.85 -7.53
CA ILE A 257 21.85 -24.72 -6.33
C ILE A 257 20.74 -25.80 -6.28
N SER A 258 19.91 -25.97 -7.30
CA SER A 258 18.93 -27.08 -7.33
C SER A 258 19.44 -28.38 -8.00
N THR A 259 20.75 -28.54 -8.21
CA THR A 259 21.32 -29.74 -8.85
C THR A 259 22.35 -30.50 -8.01
N LEU A 260 22.51 -30.19 -6.72
CA LEU A 260 23.57 -30.78 -5.90
C LEU A 260 23.17 -31.88 -4.90
N PHE A 261 21.90 -32.33 -4.88
CA PHE A 261 21.54 -33.60 -4.22
C PHE A 261 20.46 -34.35 -5.01
N LYS A 262 20.84 -34.85 -6.19
CA LYS A 262 20.23 -36.06 -6.76
C LYS A 262 21.27 -37.17 -6.62
N THR A 263 21.24 -37.89 -5.50
CA THR A 263 21.93 -39.18 -5.40
C THR A 263 20.97 -40.25 -5.95
N PRO A 264 21.45 -41.21 -6.76
CA PRO A 264 20.59 -42.07 -7.59
C PRO A 264 19.97 -43.22 -6.80
N LEU A 265 18.81 -43.68 -7.28
CA LEU A 265 18.37 -45.06 -7.06
C LEU A 265 19.22 -45.99 -7.94
N ALA A 266 19.84 -46.97 -7.31
CA ALA A 266 20.27 -48.25 -7.85
C ALA A 266 20.42 -49.18 -6.63
N SER A 267 19.93 -50.41 -6.57
CA SER A 267 19.29 -51.32 -7.53
C SER A 267 18.56 -52.37 -6.71
#